data_AF-A0A4R7TAY9-F1
#
_entry.id   AF-A0A4R7TAY9-F1
#
_cell.length_a   1.000
_cell.length_b   1.000
_cell.length_c   1.000
_cell.angle_alpha   90.00
_cell.angle_beta   90.00
_cell.angle_gamma   90.00
#
_symmetry.space_group_name_H-M   'P 1'
#
loop_
_entity.id
_entity.type
_entity.pdbx_description
1 polymer ?
#
loop_
_entity_poly.entity_id
_entity_poly.type
_entity_poly.pdbx_seq_one_letter_code
_entity_poly.pdbx_strand_id
1 'polypeptide(L)'
;MTGLLSDLRVRIGACVLALAVVGGLGAITHAKAPVTRAEGVEEPTRTVVNRTALACPVPGLGGKVASWVNAVAPSLPEDTPTAAGDSAPLSIAPLPSTSDPVGSVLARGKIASTARTANLQPLSIRGTGPLAAGAVATSTTVAEEGVNRGMASVPCQLPGSDFWFVGASGAVNRRDVLVLTNLDSVNAEVNVTFYSATGVQDVPNARGVVVPARGTAEIYLGQVVKLPDLALHVVSTGGRVAPALRDNASSGKTPAGVDWLNTSTQPALKVTVPALAGGSGVRVLTVVNPGDLQASATLTINGPNGPFKPAELSTMQIPAGSTKVIRLEGVLKKYASAITVTADQPITAATRMTNSAVTEFSTLGATEPLRGPAYVVLPPHDQPVVLQVTAPGDTAGVRFELRDATDKVIQTRSLDVIGGATNVITFKPQTKPTYLMVEQLRGDIVAGATLMPAAKADPEDTPQVAAWPLTTSLVFRAQLGAEPDTKAALN
;
A
#
# COMPACT_ATOMS: atom_id res chain seq x y z
N MET A 1 -46.60 -66.82 40.44
CA MET A 1 -45.45 -65.89 40.34
C MET A 1 -45.38 -65.00 41.60
N THR A 2 -45.26 -65.62 42.77
CA THR A 2 -45.32 -64.93 44.08
C THR A 2 -44.30 -65.55 45.05
N GLY A 3 -43.08 -65.78 44.56
CA GLY A 3 -41.97 -66.30 45.36
C GLY A 3 -40.63 -65.57 45.13
N LEU A 4 -40.59 -64.59 44.22
CA LEU A 4 -39.34 -63.91 43.85
C LEU A 4 -39.05 -62.63 44.65
N LEU A 5 -39.99 -62.16 45.47
CA LEU A 5 -39.90 -60.88 46.21
C LEU A 5 -39.71 -61.05 47.74
N SER A 6 -39.58 -62.29 48.23
CA SER A 6 -39.29 -62.59 49.64
C SER A 6 -37.80 -62.73 49.94
N ASP A 7 -36.94 -62.78 48.92
CA ASP A 7 -35.50 -62.87 49.10
C ASP A 7 -34.89 -61.49 49.36
N LEU A 8 -34.27 -61.34 50.53
CA LEU A 8 -33.60 -60.12 50.97
C LEU A 8 -32.53 -59.66 49.98
N ARG A 9 -31.88 -60.59 49.27
CA ARG A 9 -30.84 -60.28 48.27
C ARG A 9 -31.42 -59.60 47.04
N VAL A 10 -32.64 -59.96 46.63
CA VAL A 10 -33.33 -59.36 45.49
C VAL A 10 -33.82 -57.94 45.83
N ARG A 11 -34.24 -57.70 47.07
CA ARG A 11 -34.64 -56.36 47.54
C ARG A 11 -33.45 -55.40 47.63
N ILE A 12 -32.32 -55.88 48.14
CA ILE A 12 -31.08 -55.09 48.19
C ILE A 12 -30.59 -54.80 46.77
N GLY A 13 -30.61 -55.78 45.87
CA GLY A 13 -30.25 -55.60 44.46
C GLY A 13 -31.11 -54.55 43.76
N ALA A 14 -32.43 -54.57 43.97
CA ALA A 14 -33.35 -53.59 43.39
C ALA A 14 -33.14 -52.17 43.96
N CYS A 15 -32.88 -52.03 45.26
CA CYS A 15 -32.57 -50.73 45.87
C CYS A 15 -31.22 -50.16 45.40
N VAL A 16 -30.19 -51.00 45.23
CA VAL A 16 -28.88 -50.57 44.71
C VAL A 16 -29.00 -50.15 43.24
N LEU A 17 -29.78 -50.87 42.42
CA LEU A 17 -30.03 -50.47 41.03
C LEU A 17 -30.82 -49.15 40.95
N ALA A 18 -31.83 -48.95 41.80
CA ALA A 18 -32.61 -47.71 41.81
C ALA A 18 -31.75 -46.51 42.25
N LEU A 19 -30.88 -46.67 43.25
CA LEU A 19 -29.94 -45.62 43.68
C LEU A 19 -28.86 -45.33 42.62
N ALA A 20 -28.38 -46.35 41.89
CA ALA A 20 -27.42 -46.16 40.80
C ALA A 20 -28.04 -45.41 39.61
N VAL A 21 -29.30 -45.68 39.28
CA VAL A 21 -30.02 -44.97 38.19
C VAL A 21 -30.31 -43.52 38.58
N VAL A 22 -30.70 -43.24 39.82
CA VAL A 22 -30.92 -41.85 40.30
C VAL A 22 -29.61 -41.08 40.43
N GLY A 23 -28.52 -41.71 40.88
CA GLY A 23 -27.18 -41.11 40.92
C GLY A 23 -26.60 -40.84 39.54
N GLY A 24 -26.86 -41.73 38.57
CA GLY A 24 -26.44 -41.57 37.17
C GLY A 24 -27.18 -40.44 36.44
N LEU A 25 -28.48 -40.26 36.70
CA LEU A 25 -29.26 -39.14 36.14
C LEU A 25 -28.88 -37.78 36.74
N GLY A 26 -28.51 -37.72 38.02
CA GLY A 26 -28.04 -36.48 38.67
C GLY A 26 -26.64 -36.01 38.21
N ALA A 27 -25.79 -36.92 37.73
CA ALA A 27 -24.47 -36.59 37.20
C ALA A 27 -24.49 -36.07 35.75
N ILE A 28 -25.56 -36.33 34.99
CA ILE A 28 -25.67 -35.95 33.57
C ILE A 28 -26.35 -34.57 33.40
N THR A 29 -27.12 -34.10 34.38
CA THR A 29 -27.81 -32.78 34.30
C THR A 29 -27.00 -31.60 34.83
N HIS A 30 -25.80 -31.85 35.40
CA HIS A 30 -24.87 -30.83 35.87
C HIS A 30 -23.45 -30.97 35.27
N ALA A 31 -23.35 -31.39 34.01
CA ALA A 31 -22.10 -31.24 33.27
C ALA A 31 -21.80 -29.74 33.11
N LYS A 32 -20.84 -29.24 33.90
CA LYS A 32 -20.30 -27.88 33.76
C LYS A 32 -19.78 -27.76 32.32
N ALA A 33 -20.30 -26.80 31.56
CA ALA A 33 -19.94 -26.61 30.16
C ALA A 33 -18.40 -26.60 30.04
N PRO A 34 -17.81 -27.31 29.05
CA PRO A 34 -16.37 -27.31 28.87
C PRO A 34 -15.92 -25.87 28.64
N VAL A 35 -15.09 -25.36 29.54
CA VAL A 35 -14.46 -24.05 29.42
C VAL A 35 -13.42 -24.19 28.30
N THR A 36 -13.76 -23.72 27.10
CA THR A 36 -12.90 -23.78 25.91
C THR A 36 -11.92 -22.60 25.81
N ARG A 37 -11.75 -21.82 26.89
CA ARG A 37 -10.81 -20.70 26.94
C ARG A 37 -9.84 -20.93 28.09
N ALA A 38 -8.56 -21.05 27.78
CA ALA A 38 -7.51 -21.01 28.79
C ALA A 38 -7.63 -19.66 29.55
N GLU A 39 -7.85 -19.72 30.86
CA GLU A 39 -7.71 -18.55 31.73
C GLU A 39 -6.25 -18.09 31.66
N GLY A 40 -6.01 -16.90 31.09
CA GLY A 40 -4.67 -16.33 30.93
C GLY A 40 -4.31 -15.85 29.52
N VAL A 41 -5.18 -16.03 28.51
CA VAL A 41 -5.03 -15.28 27.25
C VAL A 41 -5.70 -13.92 27.43
N GLU A 42 -4.92 -12.95 27.90
CA GLU A 42 -5.29 -11.53 27.84
C GLU A 42 -5.67 -11.22 26.39
N GLU A 43 -6.83 -10.60 26.15
CA GLU A 43 -7.17 -10.15 24.81
C GLU A 43 -6.03 -9.27 24.30
N PRO A 44 -5.59 -9.44 23.03
CA PRO A 44 -4.47 -8.68 22.51
C PRO A 44 -4.72 -7.19 22.77
N THR A 45 -3.87 -6.59 23.61
CA THR A 45 -4.03 -5.20 24.01
C THR A 45 -4.01 -4.36 22.73
N ARG A 46 -5.14 -3.72 22.40
CA ARG A 46 -5.23 -2.83 21.24
C ARG A 46 -4.16 -1.75 21.39
N THR A 47 -3.11 -1.83 20.58
CA THR A 47 -2.00 -0.88 20.65
C THR A 47 -2.47 0.46 20.11
N VAL A 48 -2.37 1.50 20.92
CA VAL A 48 -2.75 2.87 20.54
C VAL A 48 -1.55 3.58 19.92
N VAL A 49 -1.71 4.04 18.68
CA VAL A 49 -0.66 4.81 18.00
C VAL A 49 -0.59 6.21 18.61
N ASN A 50 0.50 6.48 19.32
CA ASN A 50 0.75 7.78 19.97
C ASN A 50 1.67 8.71 19.16
N ARG A 51 2.39 8.18 18.17
CA ARG A 51 3.32 8.92 17.30
C ARG A 51 3.34 8.33 15.91
N THR A 52 3.32 9.19 14.91
CA THR A 52 3.48 8.83 13.50
C THR A 52 4.49 9.77 12.87
N ALA A 53 5.38 9.21 12.05
CA ALA A 53 6.35 9.98 11.27
C ALA A 53 6.35 9.48 9.82
N LEU A 54 6.17 10.38 8.85
CA LEU A 54 6.20 10.07 7.42
C LEU A 54 7.27 10.90 6.73
N ALA A 55 7.96 10.32 5.74
CA ALA A 55 8.91 11.01 4.88
C ALA A 55 8.26 11.33 3.53
N CYS A 56 8.20 12.60 3.19
CA CYS A 56 7.73 13.06 1.89
C CYS A 56 8.94 13.32 1.00
N PRO A 57 9.13 12.53 -0.07
CA PRO A 57 10.25 12.73 -0.97
C PRO A 57 10.01 13.96 -1.86
N VAL A 58 11.10 14.52 -2.36
CA VAL A 58 11.08 15.58 -3.38
C VAL A 58 11.78 15.09 -4.63
N PRO A 59 11.29 15.45 -5.84
CA PRO A 59 11.73 14.82 -7.08
C PRO A 59 13.06 15.37 -7.59
N GLY A 60 14.00 15.75 -6.72
CA GLY A 60 15.31 16.29 -7.08
C GLY A 60 15.30 17.64 -7.81
N LEU A 61 16.45 18.30 -7.91
CA LEU A 61 16.58 19.61 -8.56
C LEU A 61 16.43 19.50 -10.10
N GLY A 62 15.88 20.55 -10.72
CA GLY A 62 15.89 20.73 -12.19
C GLY A 62 14.58 21.25 -12.78
N GLY A 63 14.67 22.22 -13.70
CA GLY A 63 13.53 22.84 -14.37
C GLY A 63 12.70 23.77 -13.45
N LYS A 64 11.65 24.37 -14.02
CA LYS A 64 10.65 25.12 -13.25
C LYS A 64 9.64 24.14 -12.68
N VAL A 65 9.84 23.76 -11.43
CA VAL A 65 8.96 22.84 -10.69
C VAL A 65 8.19 23.59 -9.62
N ALA A 66 6.98 23.12 -9.32
CA ALA A 66 6.20 23.52 -8.15
C ALA A 66 5.88 22.27 -7.34
N SER A 67 6.41 22.18 -6.13
CA SER A 67 6.18 21.07 -5.19
C SER A 67 5.38 21.52 -3.98
N TRP A 68 4.50 20.66 -3.47
CA TRP A 68 3.75 20.87 -2.25
C TRP A 68 3.36 19.54 -1.59
N VAL A 69 3.11 19.58 -0.28
CA VAL A 69 2.66 18.43 0.51
C VAL A 69 1.31 18.74 1.14
N ASN A 70 0.43 17.75 1.14
CA ASN A 70 -0.83 17.78 1.87
C ASN A 70 -0.84 16.63 2.88
N ALA A 71 -1.16 16.93 4.14
CA ALA A 71 -1.18 15.96 5.23
C ALA A 71 -2.48 16.05 6.03
N VAL A 72 -2.99 14.92 6.50
CA VAL A 72 -4.21 14.86 7.32
C VAL A 72 -4.06 13.80 8.39
N ALA A 73 -4.54 14.10 9.59
CA ALA A 73 -4.97 13.08 10.54
C ALA A 73 -6.46 12.88 10.25
N PRO A 74 -6.88 11.82 9.54
CA PRO A 74 -8.22 11.72 8.97
C PRO A 74 -9.27 11.40 10.04
N SER A 75 -10.54 11.65 9.76
CA SER A 75 -11.61 11.12 10.60
C SER A 75 -11.58 9.59 10.57
N LEU A 76 -11.62 8.98 11.77
CA LEU A 76 -11.51 7.53 11.96
C LEU A 76 -12.91 6.92 12.09
N PRO A 77 -13.09 5.63 11.78
CA PRO A 77 -14.28 4.90 12.17
C PRO A 77 -14.57 5.05 13.66
N GLU A 78 -15.85 4.97 13.99
CA GLU A 78 -16.33 4.94 15.37
C GLU A 78 -15.58 3.87 16.18
N ASP A 79 -15.37 4.14 17.47
CA ASP A 79 -14.65 3.27 18.41
C ASP A 79 -13.17 2.99 18.07
N THR A 80 -12.58 3.67 17.08
CA THR A 80 -11.14 3.56 16.85
C THR A 80 -10.38 4.24 18.00
N PRO A 81 -9.58 3.51 18.81
CA PRO A 81 -8.89 4.11 19.93
C PRO A 81 -7.81 5.09 19.45
N THR A 82 -7.77 6.25 20.09
CA THR A 82 -6.76 7.30 19.85
C THR A 82 -6.04 7.59 21.16
N ALA A 83 -4.78 8.05 21.07
CA ALA A 83 -4.01 8.37 22.25
C ALA A 83 -4.63 9.57 22.98
N ALA A 84 -4.75 9.46 24.31
CA ALA A 84 -5.17 10.57 25.16
C ALA A 84 -4.08 11.66 25.25
N GLY A 85 -4.48 12.87 25.66
CA GLY A 85 -3.59 14.01 25.87
C GLY A 85 -3.91 15.20 24.97
N ASP A 86 -3.18 16.30 25.17
CA ASP A 86 -3.36 17.52 24.40
C ASP A 86 -2.96 17.31 22.94
N SER A 87 -3.75 17.88 22.02
CA SER A 87 -3.48 17.80 20.59
C SER A 87 -2.31 18.72 20.24
N ALA A 88 -1.10 18.18 20.23
CA ALA A 88 0.00 18.79 19.49
C ALA A 88 -0.31 18.73 17.98
N PRO A 89 0.10 19.75 17.20
CA PRO A 89 -0.27 19.84 15.81
C PRO A 89 0.30 18.67 14.99
N LEU A 90 -0.48 18.18 14.03
CA LEU A 90 0.09 17.46 12.90
C LEU A 90 0.92 18.48 12.11
N SER A 91 2.23 18.28 12.06
CA SER A 91 3.17 19.25 11.47
C SER A 91 3.86 18.69 10.23
N ILE A 92 4.05 19.55 9.24
CA ILE A 92 4.90 19.34 8.06
C ILE A 92 6.14 20.21 8.27
N ALA A 93 7.32 19.62 8.37
CA ALA A 93 8.56 20.34 8.62
C ALA A 93 9.70 19.82 7.73
N PRO A 94 10.67 20.67 7.35
CA PRO A 94 11.92 20.19 6.76
C PRO A 94 12.58 19.09 7.59
N LEU A 95 13.33 18.22 6.93
CA LEU A 95 14.01 17.12 7.60
C LEU A 95 15.02 17.56 8.69
N PRO A 96 15.80 18.65 8.51
CA PRO A 96 16.63 19.20 9.59
C PRO A 96 15.78 19.67 10.78
N SER A 97 16.12 19.20 11.98
CA SER A 97 15.30 19.38 13.19
C SER A 97 15.21 20.81 13.73
N THR A 98 16.00 21.74 13.18
CA THR A 98 16.03 23.15 13.60
C THR A 98 15.13 24.04 12.76
N SER A 99 14.46 23.49 11.74
CA SER A 99 13.57 24.25 10.87
C SER A 99 12.15 24.30 11.42
N ASP A 100 11.52 25.48 11.31
CA ASP A 100 10.12 25.65 11.68
C ASP A 100 9.20 24.82 10.75
N PRO A 101 8.05 24.34 11.25
CA PRO A 101 7.03 23.75 10.42
C PRO A 101 6.57 24.70 9.32
N VAL A 102 6.46 24.17 8.10
CA VAL A 102 6.00 24.87 6.89
C VAL A 102 4.52 24.59 6.57
N GLY A 103 3.85 23.82 7.44
CA GLY A 103 2.42 23.57 7.42
C GLY A 103 1.99 22.81 8.67
N SER A 104 0.81 23.08 9.22
CA SER A 104 0.32 22.37 10.41
C SER A 104 -1.18 22.47 10.58
N VAL A 105 -1.78 21.50 11.28
CA VAL A 105 -3.17 21.56 11.77
C VAL A 105 -3.27 21.03 13.20
N LEU A 106 -4.21 21.58 13.97
CA LEU A 106 -4.49 21.17 15.35
C LEU A 106 -5.75 20.29 15.48
N ALA A 107 -6.42 19.98 14.38
CA ALA A 107 -7.69 19.24 14.40
C ALA A 107 -7.67 18.07 13.41
N ARG A 108 -8.22 16.93 13.85
CA ARG A 108 -8.51 15.77 13.00
C ARG A 108 -9.47 16.16 11.87
N GLY A 109 -9.33 15.53 10.72
CA GLY A 109 -10.12 15.77 9.51
C GLY A 109 -9.69 17.00 8.70
N LYS A 110 -8.92 17.93 9.29
CA LYS A 110 -8.40 19.09 8.54
C LYS A 110 -7.10 18.76 7.82
N ILE A 111 -6.96 19.24 6.59
CA ILE A 111 -5.76 19.06 5.79
C ILE A 111 -4.77 20.21 6.07
N ALA A 112 -3.54 19.86 6.49
CA ALA A 112 -2.39 20.74 6.48
C ALA A 112 -1.79 20.76 5.07
N SER A 113 -1.39 21.93 4.58
CA SER A 113 -0.76 22.08 3.26
C SER A 113 0.43 23.00 3.34
N THR A 114 1.48 22.71 2.58
CA THR A 114 2.59 23.64 2.36
C THR A 114 2.25 24.60 1.23
N ALA A 115 2.93 25.75 1.20
CA ALA A 115 2.95 26.57 -0.01
C ALA A 115 3.57 25.78 -1.18
N ARG A 116 3.14 26.11 -2.40
CA ARG A 116 3.82 25.65 -3.63
C ARG A 116 5.19 26.31 -3.70
N THR A 117 6.24 25.51 -3.85
CA THR A 117 7.62 26.00 -3.84
C THR A 117 8.49 25.33 -4.89
N ALA A 118 9.45 26.09 -5.42
CA ALA A 118 10.55 25.58 -6.24
C ALA A 118 11.80 25.26 -5.38
N ASN A 119 11.82 25.71 -4.12
CA ASN A 119 12.87 25.35 -3.16
C ASN A 119 12.55 23.99 -2.56
N LEU A 120 13.07 22.95 -3.21
CA LEU A 120 12.80 21.57 -2.87
C LEU A 120 13.67 21.10 -1.70
N GLN A 121 13.02 20.56 -0.67
CA GLN A 121 13.68 19.92 0.45
C GLN A 121 12.82 18.74 0.92
N PRO A 122 13.42 17.61 1.32
CA PRO A 122 12.68 16.51 1.95
C PRO A 122 11.90 17.02 3.16
N LEU A 123 10.63 16.62 3.27
CA LEU A 123 9.75 17.01 4.37
C LEU A 123 9.42 15.80 5.24
N SER A 124 9.28 16.05 6.53
CA SER A 124 8.77 15.10 7.51
C SER A 124 7.38 15.52 7.97
N ILE A 125 6.48 14.53 8.09
CA ILE A 125 5.17 14.70 8.71
C ILE A 125 5.23 14.08 10.09
N ARG A 126 4.77 14.80 11.11
CA ARG A 126 4.73 14.30 12.49
C ARG A 126 3.34 14.48 13.06
N GLY A 127 2.73 13.38 13.48
CA GLY A 127 1.53 13.37 14.30
C GLY A 127 1.87 12.82 15.68
N THR A 128 1.35 13.43 16.74
CA THR A 128 1.52 12.94 18.12
C THR A 128 0.18 12.97 18.85
N GLY A 129 0.05 12.14 19.88
CA GLY A 129 -1.17 12.06 20.69
C GLY A 129 -2.41 11.78 19.84
N PRO A 130 -3.50 12.53 20.03
CA PRO A 130 -4.76 12.33 19.30
C PRO A 130 -4.65 12.45 17.78
N LEU A 131 -3.61 13.08 17.21
CA LEU A 131 -3.44 13.26 15.76
C LEU A 131 -2.44 12.28 15.13
N ALA A 132 -1.84 11.37 15.90
CA ALA A 132 -0.92 10.38 15.36
C ALA A 132 -1.66 9.29 14.55
N ALA A 133 -2.76 8.79 15.12
CA ALA A 133 -3.50 7.69 14.54
C ALA A 133 -4.11 8.07 13.18
N GLY A 134 -3.75 7.31 12.15
CA GLY A 134 -4.30 7.41 10.80
C GLY A 134 -3.61 8.45 9.93
N ALA A 135 -2.63 9.20 10.47
CA ALA A 135 -1.99 10.28 9.74
C ALA A 135 -1.40 9.79 8.41
N VAL A 136 -1.77 10.45 7.33
CA VAL A 136 -1.29 10.21 5.97
C VAL A 136 -0.96 11.53 5.30
N ALA A 137 -0.09 11.49 4.30
CA ALA A 137 0.25 12.65 3.51
C ALA A 137 0.61 12.25 2.09
N THR A 138 0.53 13.21 1.18
CA THR A 138 0.88 13.03 -0.23
C THR A 138 1.78 14.18 -0.66
N SER A 139 2.92 13.84 -1.25
CA SER A 139 3.81 14.79 -1.93
C SER A 139 3.39 14.89 -3.38
N THR A 140 3.28 16.11 -3.91
CA THR A 140 2.95 16.33 -5.31
C THR A 140 3.87 17.38 -5.89
N THR A 141 4.38 17.11 -7.09
CA THR A 141 5.19 18.06 -7.86
C THR A 141 4.68 18.10 -9.28
N VAL A 142 4.60 19.31 -9.84
CA VAL A 142 4.28 19.54 -11.25
C VAL A 142 5.39 20.37 -11.87
N ALA A 143 5.75 20.06 -13.11
CA ALA A 143 6.63 20.88 -13.94
C ALA A 143 6.06 20.97 -15.36
N GLU A 144 6.01 22.18 -15.90
CA GLU A 144 5.50 22.43 -17.26
C GLU A 144 6.55 22.11 -18.33
N GLU A 145 7.83 22.17 -17.95
CA GLU A 145 8.96 22.06 -18.87
C GLU A 145 10.17 21.33 -18.26
N GLY A 146 11.14 21.02 -19.13
CA GLY A 146 12.40 20.42 -18.73
C GLY A 146 12.32 18.93 -18.39
N VAL A 147 13.33 18.46 -17.70
CA VAL A 147 13.56 17.03 -17.42
C VAL A 147 12.53 16.39 -16.49
N ASN A 148 11.83 17.22 -15.73
CA ASN A 148 10.78 16.86 -14.78
C ASN A 148 9.38 17.19 -15.33
N ARG A 149 9.24 17.45 -16.64
CA ARG A 149 7.96 17.82 -17.27
C ARG A 149 6.91 16.75 -17.01
N GLY A 150 5.83 17.13 -16.33
CA GLY A 150 4.78 16.24 -15.88
C GLY A 150 4.36 16.47 -14.43
N MET A 151 3.65 15.48 -13.86
CA MET A 151 3.20 15.41 -12.47
C MET A 151 3.74 14.15 -11.82
N ALA A 152 4.51 14.32 -10.74
CA ALA A 152 4.91 13.23 -9.86
C ALA A 152 4.13 13.34 -8.54
N SER A 153 3.44 12.28 -8.12
CA SER A 153 2.68 12.30 -6.87
C SER A 153 2.72 10.95 -6.16
N VAL A 154 3.03 10.98 -4.87
CA VAL A 154 3.22 9.76 -4.08
C VAL A 154 2.77 9.95 -2.63
N PRO A 155 2.17 8.92 -1.99
CA PRO A 155 1.98 8.95 -0.55
C PRO A 155 3.34 9.04 0.16
N CYS A 156 3.42 9.88 1.18
CA CYS A 156 4.62 9.98 2.01
C CYS A 156 4.84 8.67 2.76
N GLN A 157 6.07 8.21 2.79
CA GLN A 157 6.42 6.85 3.18
C GLN A 157 6.63 6.74 4.70
N LEU A 158 6.17 5.63 5.27
CA LEU A 158 6.55 5.26 6.63
C LEU A 158 7.98 4.71 6.62
N PRO A 159 8.85 5.11 7.56
CA PRO A 159 10.13 4.44 7.78
C PRO A 159 9.95 2.97 8.18
N GLY A 160 10.76 2.10 7.60
CA GLY A 160 10.76 0.66 7.81
C GLY A 160 12.11 0.05 7.46
N SER A 161 12.17 -1.28 7.36
CA SER A 161 13.41 -2.02 7.12
C SER A 161 13.44 -2.79 5.80
N ASP A 162 12.30 -3.10 5.18
CA ASP A 162 12.24 -3.99 4.02
C ASP A 162 11.21 -3.46 2.99
N PHE A 163 11.69 -3.17 1.78
CA PHE A 163 10.89 -2.57 0.72
C PHE A 163 11.20 -3.17 -0.65
N TRP A 164 10.16 -3.31 -1.47
CA TRP A 164 10.26 -3.74 -2.86
C TRP A 164 9.81 -2.63 -3.81
N PHE A 165 10.60 -2.41 -4.87
CA PHE A 165 10.20 -1.61 -6.02
C PHE A 165 10.35 -2.46 -7.28
N VAL A 166 9.37 -2.42 -8.18
CA VAL A 166 9.38 -3.22 -9.42
C VAL A 166 9.08 -2.31 -10.61
N GLY A 167 9.79 -2.50 -11.72
CA GLY A 167 9.66 -1.65 -12.92
C GLY A 167 10.59 -0.43 -12.96
N ALA A 168 11.64 -0.47 -12.13
CA ALA A 168 12.72 0.50 -12.13
C ALA A 168 13.58 0.36 -13.41
N SER A 169 14.44 1.32 -13.69
CA SER A 169 15.29 1.28 -14.88
C SER A 169 16.56 2.11 -14.71
N GLY A 170 17.70 1.54 -15.10
CA GLY A 170 18.93 2.28 -15.33
C GLY A 170 19.28 2.42 -16.82
N ALA A 171 18.32 2.17 -17.70
CA ALA A 171 18.49 2.37 -19.14
C ALA A 171 18.58 3.86 -19.51
N VAL A 172 19.22 4.19 -20.64
CA VAL A 172 19.53 5.59 -21.03
C VAL A 172 18.33 6.52 -21.22
N ASN A 173 17.15 5.96 -21.50
CA ASN A 173 15.91 6.71 -21.68
C ASN A 173 15.16 6.96 -20.36
N ARG A 174 15.73 6.51 -19.24
CA ARG A 174 15.16 6.56 -17.89
C ARG A 174 16.22 7.11 -16.93
N ARG A 175 15.81 7.99 -16.01
CA ARG A 175 16.71 8.51 -14.96
C ARG A 175 16.11 8.22 -13.61
N ASP A 176 16.17 6.95 -13.22
CA ASP A 176 15.63 6.54 -11.95
C ASP A 176 16.62 6.83 -10.82
N VAL A 177 16.10 7.34 -9.70
CA VAL A 177 16.88 7.68 -8.51
C VAL A 177 16.19 7.13 -7.27
N LEU A 178 16.85 6.21 -6.58
CA LEU A 178 16.43 5.74 -5.26
C LEU A 178 16.88 6.77 -4.22
N VAL A 179 15.91 7.39 -3.55
CA VAL A 179 16.12 8.34 -2.45
C VAL A 179 15.83 7.62 -1.14
N LEU A 180 16.82 7.52 -0.28
CA LEU A 180 16.71 6.92 1.06
C LEU A 180 16.63 8.05 2.08
N THR A 181 15.51 8.15 2.81
CA THR A 181 15.33 9.19 3.84
C THR A 181 15.36 8.59 5.23
N ASN A 182 16.21 9.11 6.12
CA ASN A 182 16.28 8.69 7.51
C ASN A 182 15.63 9.74 8.42
N LEU A 183 14.49 9.37 9.01
CA LEU A 183 13.77 10.21 9.97
C LEU A 183 14.23 9.99 11.42
N ASP A 184 15.27 9.22 11.68
CA ASP A 184 15.75 8.94 13.03
C ASP A 184 16.99 9.78 13.34
N SER A 185 17.40 9.81 14.62
CA SER A 185 18.54 10.60 15.12
C SER A 185 19.88 9.88 15.04
N VAL A 186 19.90 8.67 14.48
CA VAL A 186 21.09 7.83 14.32
C VAL A 186 21.18 7.45 12.85
N ASN A 187 22.40 7.27 12.33
CA ASN A 187 22.60 6.81 10.96
C ASN A 187 21.94 5.44 10.76
N ALA A 188 21.42 5.22 9.56
CA ALA A 188 20.94 3.93 9.12
C ALA A 188 21.91 3.33 8.09
N GLU A 189 21.91 2.01 7.97
CA GLU A 189 22.65 1.28 6.94
C GLU A 189 21.67 0.52 6.06
N VAL A 190 21.86 0.57 4.74
CA VAL A 190 20.96 0.00 3.74
C VAL A 190 21.73 -0.82 2.70
N ASN A 191 21.22 -1.99 2.39
CA ASN A 191 21.61 -2.82 1.26
C ASN A 191 20.52 -2.80 0.20
N VAL A 192 20.90 -2.70 -1.08
CA VAL A 192 19.96 -2.75 -2.21
C VAL A 192 20.37 -3.87 -3.15
N THR A 193 19.48 -4.86 -3.30
CA THR A 193 19.64 -5.94 -4.28
C THR A 193 18.88 -5.59 -5.55
N PHE A 194 19.52 -5.78 -6.71
CA PHE A 194 18.94 -5.50 -8.02
C PHE A 194 18.66 -6.81 -8.77
N TYR A 195 17.46 -6.93 -9.32
CA TYR A 195 17.04 -8.03 -10.17
C TYR A 195 16.75 -7.48 -11.57
N SER A 196 17.19 -8.18 -12.61
CA SER A 196 16.88 -7.85 -14.01
C SER A 196 16.38 -9.09 -14.75
N ALA A 197 16.08 -8.98 -16.04
CA ALA A 197 15.70 -10.14 -16.85
C ALA A 197 16.81 -11.21 -16.94
N THR A 198 18.07 -10.84 -16.68
CA THR A 198 19.23 -11.74 -16.75
C THR A 198 19.67 -12.29 -15.39
N GLY A 199 18.92 -12.02 -14.32
CA GLY A 199 19.20 -12.49 -12.97
C GLY A 199 19.51 -11.37 -11.97
N VAL A 200 20.03 -11.76 -10.81
CA VAL A 200 20.51 -10.84 -9.78
C VAL A 200 21.76 -10.12 -10.27
N GLN A 201 21.85 -8.81 -10.03
CA GLN A 201 22.98 -7.99 -10.44
C GLN A 201 23.92 -7.77 -9.25
N ASP A 202 25.21 -7.97 -9.47
CA ASP A 202 26.23 -7.65 -8.47
C ASP A 202 26.58 -6.16 -8.50
N VAL A 203 26.15 -5.44 -7.46
CA VAL A 203 26.35 -3.99 -7.33
C VAL A 203 26.98 -3.69 -5.97
N PRO A 204 28.32 -3.80 -5.85
CA PRO A 204 29.01 -3.58 -4.57
C PRO A 204 28.74 -2.20 -3.94
N ASN A 205 28.62 -1.16 -4.78
CA ASN A 205 28.35 0.22 -4.35
C ASN A 205 26.94 0.46 -3.81
N ALA A 206 26.06 -0.55 -3.86
CA ALA A 206 24.72 -0.49 -3.31
C ALA A 206 24.56 -1.31 -2.02
N ARG A 207 25.68 -1.78 -1.45
CA ARG A 207 25.74 -2.47 -0.16
C ARG A 207 26.32 -1.52 0.90
N GLY A 208 25.83 -1.59 2.14
CA GLY A 208 26.32 -0.79 3.26
C GLY A 208 26.13 0.72 3.06
N VAL A 209 25.09 1.13 2.35
CA VAL A 209 24.81 2.55 2.06
C VAL A 209 24.40 3.24 3.36
N VAL A 210 25.24 4.16 3.83
CA VAL A 210 24.98 4.93 5.04
C VAL A 210 24.00 6.06 4.72
N VAL A 211 22.88 6.10 5.46
CA VAL A 211 21.90 7.17 5.40
C VAL A 211 22.02 8.02 6.68
N PRO A 212 22.52 9.26 6.59
CA PRO A 212 22.78 10.09 7.77
C PRO A 212 21.54 10.29 8.63
N ALA A 213 21.72 10.40 9.95
CA ALA A 213 20.68 10.83 10.87
C ALA A 213 20.03 12.13 10.36
N ARG A 214 18.70 12.17 10.29
CA ARG A 214 17.95 13.33 9.77
C ARG A 214 18.41 13.77 8.38
N GLY A 215 18.82 12.83 7.54
CA GLY A 215 19.38 13.08 6.23
C GLY A 215 18.85 12.15 5.14
N THR A 216 19.35 12.38 3.93
CA THR A 216 19.03 11.58 2.74
C THR A 216 20.29 11.06 2.06
N ALA A 217 20.21 9.89 1.45
CA ALA A 217 21.20 9.37 0.51
C ALA A 217 20.51 9.04 -0.82
N GLU A 218 21.20 9.21 -1.94
CA GLU A 218 20.66 8.97 -3.28
C GLU A 218 21.51 7.96 -4.05
N ILE A 219 20.85 7.05 -4.76
CA ILE A 219 21.50 6.10 -5.68
C ILE A 219 20.91 6.35 -7.08
N TYR A 220 21.76 6.78 -8.00
CA TYR A 220 21.40 7.03 -9.40
C TYR A 220 21.51 5.71 -10.17
N LEU A 221 20.38 5.11 -10.53
CA LEU A 221 20.34 3.73 -11.03
C LEU A 221 21.17 3.56 -12.31
N GLY A 222 21.12 4.50 -13.25
CA GLY A 222 21.90 4.45 -14.49
C GLY A 222 23.43 4.56 -14.31
N GLN A 223 23.91 4.90 -13.11
CA GLN A 223 25.34 4.89 -12.78
C GLN A 223 25.81 3.54 -12.22
N VAL A 224 24.90 2.76 -11.64
CA VAL A 224 25.23 1.49 -10.98
C VAL A 224 24.78 0.25 -11.78
N VAL A 225 23.67 0.34 -12.52
CA VAL A 225 23.13 -0.75 -13.34
C VAL A 225 22.56 -0.17 -14.64
N LYS A 226 23.10 -0.54 -15.80
CA LYS A 226 22.67 0.01 -17.11
C LYS A 226 21.66 -0.90 -17.83
N LEU A 227 20.66 -1.39 -17.11
CA LEU A 227 19.65 -2.31 -17.61
C LEU A 227 18.23 -1.75 -17.39
N PRO A 228 17.27 -2.07 -18.28
CA PRO A 228 15.86 -1.76 -18.07
C PRO A 228 15.19 -2.77 -17.13
N ASP A 229 13.93 -2.50 -16.78
CA ASP A 229 12.99 -3.45 -16.17
C ASP A 229 13.53 -4.14 -14.90
N LEU A 230 14.11 -3.31 -14.04
CA LEU A 230 14.70 -3.71 -12.77
C LEU A 230 13.65 -3.86 -11.68
N ALA A 231 13.91 -4.78 -10.75
CA ALA A 231 13.31 -4.78 -9.43
C ALA A 231 14.39 -4.57 -8.37
N LEU A 232 14.05 -3.84 -7.30
CA LEU A 232 14.93 -3.51 -6.20
C LEU A 232 14.34 -4.06 -4.91
N HIS A 233 15.19 -4.73 -4.12
CA HIS A 233 14.92 -5.09 -2.74
C HIS A 233 15.81 -4.24 -1.84
N VAL A 234 15.20 -3.34 -1.07
CA VAL A 234 15.88 -2.39 -0.19
C VAL A 234 15.72 -2.87 1.24
N VAL A 235 16.84 -3.24 1.86
CA VAL A 235 16.89 -3.77 3.23
C VAL A 235 17.75 -2.87 4.11
N SER A 236 17.19 -2.33 5.18
CA SER A 236 17.96 -1.64 6.22
C SER A 236 18.51 -2.67 7.21
N THR A 237 19.83 -2.71 7.37
CA THR A 237 20.54 -3.58 8.32
C THR A 237 20.78 -2.92 9.67
N GLY A 238 20.53 -1.61 9.77
CA GLY A 238 20.54 -0.86 11.03
C GLY A 238 19.71 0.42 10.88
N GLY A 239 18.85 0.70 11.86
CA GLY A 239 17.91 1.82 11.81
C GLY A 239 16.72 1.58 10.88
N ARG A 240 15.99 2.65 10.56
CA ARG A 240 14.85 2.62 9.63
C ARG A 240 15.03 3.67 8.56
N VAL A 241 14.56 3.37 7.36
CA VAL A 241 14.56 4.31 6.23
C VAL A 241 13.20 4.36 5.58
N ALA A 242 12.90 5.50 4.95
CA ALA A 242 11.75 5.68 4.09
C ALA A 242 12.27 5.86 2.66
N PRO A 243 12.34 4.78 1.86
CA PRO A 243 12.80 4.85 0.49
C PRO A 243 11.71 5.39 -0.44
N ALA A 244 12.11 6.15 -1.46
CA ALA A 244 11.26 6.55 -2.56
C ALA A 244 12.06 6.47 -3.86
N LEU A 245 11.47 5.91 -4.92
CA LEU A 245 12.16 5.72 -6.19
C LEU A 245 11.53 6.62 -7.25
N ARG A 246 12.23 7.68 -7.64
CA ARG A 246 11.79 8.58 -8.72
C ARG A 246 12.11 7.94 -10.05
N ASP A 247 11.24 8.10 -11.03
CA ASP A 247 11.48 7.81 -12.43
C ASP A 247 11.22 9.06 -13.28
N ASN A 248 12.21 9.43 -14.09
CA ASN A 248 12.07 10.41 -15.16
C ASN A 248 12.27 9.71 -16.51
N ALA A 249 11.21 9.66 -17.32
CA ALA A 249 11.26 9.03 -18.63
C ALA A 249 11.52 10.05 -19.74
N SER A 250 12.13 9.58 -20.83
CA SER A 250 12.39 10.37 -22.02
C SER A 250 12.28 9.53 -23.29
N SER A 251 11.92 10.18 -24.39
CA SER A 251 12.00 9.65 -25.75
C SER A 251 13.00 10.49 -26.53
N GLY A 252 14.25 10.00 -26.61
CA GLY A 252 15.37 10.81 -27.08
C GLY A 252 15.60 12.03 -26.19
N LYS A 253 15.44 13.24 -26.75
CA LYS A 253 15.56 14.50 -26.01
C LYS A 253 14.23 15.01 -25.45
N THR A 254 13.12 14.35 -25.77
CA THR A 254 11.77 14.78 -25.36
C THR A 254 11.42 14.13 -24.02
N PRO A 255 11.05 14.90 -22.98
CA PRO A 255 10.51 14.34 -21.74
C PRO A 255 9.26 13.49 -22.01
N ALA A 256 9.17 12.32 -21.37
CA ALA A 256 8.05 11.39 -21.49
C ALA A 256 7.38 11.11 -20.13
N GLY A 257 7.50 12.09 -19.23
CA GLY A 257 6.86 12.09 -17.92
C GLY A 257 7.81 11.91 -16.75
N VAL A 258 7.28 12.12 -15.56
CA VAL A 258 7.96 11.89 -14.29
C VAL A 258 6.95 11.35 -13.28
N ASP A 259 7.29 10.31 -12.53
CA ASP A 259 6.49 9.88 -11.38
C ASP A 259 7.36 9.14 -10.36
N TRP A 260 6.77 8.75 -9.25
CA TRP A 260 7.37 7.86 -8.27
C TRP A 260 6.94 6.42 -8.52
N LEU A 261 7.88 5.48 -8.32
CA LEU A 261 7.57 4.08 -8.21
C LEU A 261 6.95 3.81 -6.84
N ASN A 262 5.68 3.40 -6.85
CA ASN A 262 5.02 2.94 -5.65
C ASN A 262 5.67 1.63 -5.16
N THR A 263 5.79 1.47 -3.84
CA THR A 263 6.26 0.23 -3.24
C THR A 263 5.32 -0.93 -3.58
N SER A 264 5.91 -2.10 -3.74
CA SER A 264 5.18 -3.36 -3.90
C SER A 264 5.21 -4.15 -2.60
N THR A 265 4.19 -4.97 -2.35
CA THR A 265 4.19 -5.90 -1.22
C THR A 265 5.33 -6.89 -1.28
N GLN A 266 5.63 -7.50 -0.14
CA GLN A 266 6.54 -8.64 -0.05
C GLN A 266 6.19 -9.74 -1.07
N PRO A 267 7.19 -10.44 -1.62
CA PRO A 267 6.97 -11.59 -2.48
C PRO A 267 6.06 -12.64 -1.83
N ALA A 268 5.05 -13.08 -2.57
CA ALA A 268 4.07 -14.07 -2.12
C ALA A 268 3.60 -14.95 -3.28
N LEU A 269 2.96 -16.09 -2.97
CA LEU A 269 2.41 -17.00 -4.00
C LEU A 269 1.23 -16.40 -4.77
N LYS A 270 0.60 -15.35 -4.21
CA LYS A 270 -0.47 -14.60 -4.85
C LYS A 270 -0.31 -13.12 -4.53
N VAL A 271 -0.18 -12.30 -5.55
CA VAL A 271 -0.13 -10.82 -5.41
C VAL A 271 -1.16 -10.19 -6.33
N THR A 272 -1.67 -9.02 -5.92
CA THR A 272 -2.61 -8.25 -6.73
C THR A 272 -2.10 -6.83 -6.88
N VAL A 273 -1.94 -6.38 -8.13
CA VAL A 273 -1.69 -4.98 -8.48
C VAL A 273 -3.04 -4.29 -8.72
N PRO A 274 -3.41 -3.30 -7.89
CA PRO A 274 -4.70 -2.65 -7.99
C PRO A 274 -4.73 -1.62 -9.13
N ALA A 275 -5.95 -1.19 -9.46
CA ALA A 275 -6.24 0.08 -10.12
C ALA A 275 -5.51 0.41 -11.43
N LEU A 276 -5.40 -0.54 -12.37
CA LEU A 276 -4.96 -0.22 -13.72
C LEU A 276 -6.03 0.63 -14.40
N ALA A 277 -5.68 1.87 -14.71
CA ALA A 277 -6.57 2.78 -15.44
C ALA A 277 -6.93 2.22 -16.81
N GLY A 278 -8.22 2.33 -17.17
CA GLY A 278 -8.69 2.03 -18.52
C GLY A 278 -8.15 2.99 -19.58
N GLY A 279 -8.62 2.84 -20.82
CA GLY A 279 -8.23 3.66 -21.96
C GLY A 279 -7.22 3.01 -22.91
N SER A 280 -6.72 3.79 -23.87
CA SER A 280 -5.86 3.32 -24.97
C SER A 280 -4.36 3.53 -24.75
N GLY A 281 -3.95 3.86 -23.52
CA GLY A 281 -2.55 4.00 -23.15
C GLY A 281 -1.83 2.65 -23.02
N VAL A 282 -0.51 2.69 -22.86
CA VAL A 282 0.32 1.48 -22.67
C VAL A 282 0.21 0.99 -21.22
N ARG A 283 0.11 -0.33 -21.02
CA ARG A 283 0.02 -0.95 -19.69
C ARG A 283 1.03 -2.08 -19.62
N VAL A 284 2.05 -1.90 -18.79
CA VAL A 284 3.14 -2.88 -18.63
C VAL A 284 3.11 -3.41 -17.22
N LEU A 285 3.01 -4.73 -17.06
CA LEU A 285 3.24 -5.43 -15.80
C LEU A 285 4.68 -5.93 -15.78
N THR A 286 5.40 -5.64 -14.69
CA THR A 286 6.69 -6.27 -14.40
C THR A 286 6.52 -7.13 -13.16
N VAL A 287 6.98 -8.38 -13.24
CA VAL A 287 6.96 -9.35 -12.15
C VAL A 287 8.40 -9.73 -11.81
N VAL A 288 8.74 -9.83 -10.54
CA VAL A 288 10.04 -10.34 -10.09
C VAL A 288 9.86 -11.65 -9.32
N ASN A 289 10.72 -12.61 -9.64
CA ASN A 289 10.93 -13.82 -8.85
C ASN A 289 12.29 -13.69 -8.16
N PRO A 290 12.32 -13.38 -6.85
CA PRO A 290 13.57 -13.27 -6.11
C PRO A 290 14.11 -14.62 -5.62
N GLY A 291 13.37 -15.71 -5.82
CA GLY A 291 13.79 -17.05 -5.42
C GLY A 291 14.90 -17.63 -6.30
N ASP A 292 15.45 -18.75 -5.85
CA ASP A 292 16.48 -19.54 -6.53
C ASP A 292 15.90 -20.60 -7.50
N LEU A 293 14.59 -20.79 -7.48
CA LEU A 293 13.84 -21.66 -8.40
C LEU A 293 13.06 -20.85 -9.42
N GLN A 294 12.91 -21.41 -10.63
CA GLN A 294 12.01 -20.84 -11.65
C GLN A 294 10.56 -20.89 -11.16
N ALA A 295 9.83 -19.78 -11.31
CA ALA A 295 8.42 -19.68 -10.99
C ALA A 295 7.54 -19.94 -12.23
N SER A 296 6.53 -20.78 -12.07
CA SER A 296 5.42 -20.92 -13.02
C SER A 296 4.24 -20.10 -12.51
N ALA A 297 3.88 -19.04 -13.24
CA ALA A 297 2.86 -18.07 -12.84
C ALA A 297 1.67 -18.01 -13.81
N THR A 298 0.48 -17.73 -13.31
CA THR A 298 -0.73 -17.46 -14.09
C THR A 298 -1.25 -16.06 -13.78
N LEU A 299 -1.65 -15.34 -14.82
CA LEU A 299 -2.26 -14.01 -14.71
C LEU A 299 -3.78 -14.07 -14.80
N THR A 300 -4.47 -13.37 -13.90
CA THR A 300 -5.92 -13.12 -13.94
C THR A 300 -6.17 -11.62 -14.02
N ILE A 301 -6.97 -11.20 -15.01
CA ILE A 301 -7.44 -9.82 -15.14
C ILE A 301 -8.78 -9.72 -14.42
N ASN A 302 -8.83 -8.88 -13.40
CA ASN A 302 -10.04 -8.58 -12.65
C ASN A 302 -10.73 -7.35 -13.26
N GLY A 303 -11.56 -7.56 -14.29
CA GLY A 303 -12.26 -6.49 -15.00
C GLY A 303 -13.60 -6.10 -14.37
N PRO A 304 -14.31 -5.10 -14.93
CA PRO A 304 -15.63 -4.69 -14.44
C PRO A 304 -16.72 -5.72 -14.68
N ASN A 305 -16.51 -6.62 -15.65
CA ASN A 305 -17.44 -7.70 -16.00
C ASN A 305 -17.05 -9.04 -15.38
N GLY A 306 -16.14 -9.04 -14.39
CA GLY A 306 -15.62 -10.23 -13.73
C GLY A 306 -14.20 -10.63 -14.18
N PRO A 307 -13.66 -11.71 -13.58
CA PRO A 307 -12.30 -12.15 -13.83
C PRO A 307 -12.19 -12.92 -15.15
N PHE A 308 -11.07 -12.75 -15.86
CA PHE A 308 -10.72 -13.63 -16.98
C PHE A 308 -9.21 -13.85 -17.07
N LYS A 309 -8.83 -15.02 -17.60
CA LYS A 309 -7.42 -15.38 -17.84
C LYS A 309 -7.12 -15.27 -19.34
N PRO A 310 -6.21 -14.39 -19.78
CA PRO A 310 -5.84 -14.33 -21.19
C PRO A 310 -5.16 -15.63 -21.63
N ALA A 311 -5.57 -16.20 -22.76
CA ALA A 311 -5.07 -17.49 -23.24
C ALA A 311 -3.53 -17.49 -23.45
N GLU A 312 -3.01 -16.39 -24.00
CA GLU A 312 -1.57 -16.16 -24.25
C GLU A 312 -0.74 -16.03 -22.96
N LEU A 313 -1.38 -15.76 -21.81
CA LEU A 313 -0.75 -15.57 -20.50
C LEU A 313 -1.23 -16.61 -19.47
N SER A 314 -1.70 -17.77 -19.96
CA SER A 314 -2.21 -18.87 -19.14
C SER A 314 -1.13 -19.50 -18.25
N THR A 315 0.11 -19.56 -18.73
CA THR A 315 1.28 -19.96 -17.94
C THR A 315 2.50 -19.16 -18.38
N MET A 316 3.14 -18.49 -17.42
CA MET A 316 4.29 -17.66 -17.61
C MET A 316 5.45 -18.21 -16.78
N GLN A 317 6.55 -18.53 -17.45
CA GLN A 317 7.78 -18.92 -16.77
C GLN A 317 8.60 -17.68 -16.41
N ILE A 318 8.96 -17.53 -15.13
CA ILE A 318 9.78 -16.43 -14.60
C ILE A 318 11.05 -17.06 -14.01
N PRO A 319 12.22 -16.89 -14.63
CA PRO A 319 13.47 -17.48 -14.15
C PRO A 319 13.79 -17.09 -12.70
N ALA A 320 14.59 -17.91 -12.04
CA ALA A 320 15.12 -17.62 -10.70
C ALA A 320 15.90 -16.29 -10.69
N GLY A 321 15.72 -15.49 -9.65
CA GLY A 321 16.40 -14.22 -9.46
C GLY A 321 16.15 -13.18 -10.55
N SER A 322 15.06 -13.28 -11.33
CA SER A 322 14.86 -12.47 -12.53
C SER A 322 13.52 -11.73 -12.57
N THR A 323 13.49 -10.68 -13.39
CA THR A 323 12.26 -9.98 -13.75
C THR A 323 11.66 -10.50 -15.07
N LYS A 324 10.34 -10.37 -15.22
CA LYS A 324 9.61 -10.63 -16.46
C LYS A 324 8.64 -9.49 -16.75
N VAL A 325 8.64 -9.03 -17.99
CA VAL A 325 7.82 -7.92 -18.47
C VAL A 325 6.69 -8.44 -19.36
N ILE A 326 5.47 -7.93 -19.14
CA ILE A 326 4.27 -8.32 -19.86
C ILE A 326 3.51 -7.05 -20.28
N ARG A 327 3.20 -6.96 -21.58
CA ARG A 327 2.31 -5.93 -22.12
C ARG A 327 0.85 -6.37 -21.99
N LEU A 328 0.00 -5.49 -21.50
CA LEU A 328 -1.38 -5.80 -21.13
C LEU A 328 -2.43 -5.13 -22.05
N GLU A 329 -2.05 -4.19 -22.91
CA GLU A 329 -3.01 -3.43 -23.73
C GLU A 329 -3.89 -4.31 -24.64
N GLY A 330 -3.32 -5.39 -25.21
CA GLY A 330 -4.05 -6.32 -26.07
C GLY A 330 -5.13 -7.13 -25.33
N VAL A 331 -4.95 -7.33 -24.02
CA VAL A 331 -5.82 -8.19 -23.21
C VAL A 331 -6.81 -7.40 -22.34
N LEU A 332 -6.47 -6.18 -21.93
CA LEU A 332 -7.32 -5.33 -21.07
C LEU A 332 -8.57 -4.78 -21.78
N LYS A 333 -8.58 -4.76 -23.12
CA LYS A 333 -9.68 -4.20 -23.94
C LYS A 333 -10.11 -2.79 -23.51
N LYS A 334 -9.16 -1.99 -23.02
CA LYS A 334 -9.34 -0.62 -22.51
C LYS A 334 -10.18 -0.48 -21.22
N TYR A 335 -10.53 -1.58 -20.56
CA TYR A 335 -11.25 -1.53 -19.28
C TYR A 335 -10.29 -1.23 -18.13
N ALA A 336 -10.79 -0.50 -17.13
CA ALA A 336 -10.14 -0.40 -15.84
C ALA A 336 -10.13 -1.78 -15.16
N SER A 337 -9.05 -2.17 -14.50
CA SER A 337 -8.89 -3.53 -13.98
C SER A 337 -7.88 -3.59 -12.86
N ALA A 338 -7.89 -4.66 -12.08
CA ALA A 338 -6.72 -5.08 -11.31
C ALA A 338 -6.12 -6.34 -11.94
N ILE A 339 -4.87 -6.63 -11.59
CA ILE A 339 -4.16 -7.82 -12.05
C ILE A 339 -3.79 -8.67 -10.85
N THR A 340 -4.24 -9.92 -10.84
CA THR A 340 -3.82 -10.92 -9.86
C THR A 340 -2.86 -11.90 -10.52
N VAL A 341 -1.68 -12.08 -9.92
CA VAL A 341 -0.68 -13.07 -10.35
C VAL A 341 -0.58 -14.13 -9.28
N THR A 342 -0.75 -15.40 -9.66
CA THR A 342 -0.54 -16.57 -8.80
C THR A 342 0.62 -17.38 -9.33
N ALA A 343 1.52 -17.81 -8.45
CA ALA A 343 2.71 -18.57 -8.80
C ALA A 343 2.99 -19.67 -7.78
N ASP A 344 3.81 -20.63 -8.17
CA ASP A 344 4.34 -21.71 -7.31
C ASP A 344 5.57 -21.30 -6.49
N GLN A 345 6.18 -20.15 -6.80
CA GLN A 345 7.22 -19.49 -6.03
C GLN A 345 6.77 -18.09 -5.58
N PRO A 346 7.29 -17.56 -4.46
CA PRO A 346 7.01 -16.19 -4.05
C PRO A 346 7.43 -15.18 -5.11
N ILE A 347 6.49 -14.32 -5.55
CA ILE A 347 6.73 -13.26 -6.53
C ILE A 347 6.13 -11.94 -6.03
N THR A 348 6.61 -10.82 -6.55
CA THR A 348 5.94 -9.52 -6.41
C THR A 348 5.92 -8.79 -7.74
N ALA A 349 5.09 -7.77 -7.90
CA ALA A 349 4.85 -7.16 -9.20
C ALA A 349 4.43 -5.70 -9.11
N ALA A 350 4.66 -4.96 -10.18
CA ALA A 350 4.13 -3.62 -10.34
C ALA A 350 3.69 -3.38 -11.78
N THR A 351 2.82 -2.40 -11.96
CA THR A 351 2.40 -1.94 -13.28
C THR A 351 2.86 -0.52 -13.54
N ARG A 352 3.21 -0.25 -14.79
CA ARG A 352 3.37 1.08 -15.36
C ARG A 352 2.20 1.36 -16.30
N MET A 353 1.59 2.53 -16.14
CA MET A 353 0.49 3.01 -16.95
C MET A 353 0.89 4.30 -17.64
N THR A 354 1.09 4.25 -18.95
CA THR A 354 1.41 5.44 -19.74
C THR A 354 0.14 5.97 -20.40
N ASN A 355 -0.04 7.29 -20.48
CA ASN A 355 -1.16 7.88 -21.20
C ASN A 355 -1.09 7.56 -22.72
N SER A 356 -2.18 7.80 -23.45
CA SER A 356 -2.27 7.49 -24.89
C SER A 356 -1.32 8.33 -25.76
N ALA A 357 -0.95 9.53 -25.30
CA ALA A 357 0.01 10.39 -25.98
C ALA A 357 1.47 9.99 -25.74
N VAL A 358 1.74 9.04 -24.82
CA VAL A 358 3.09 8.59 -24.43
C VAL A 358 3.93 9.77 -23.90
N THR A 359 3.28 10.71 -23.22
CA THR A 359 3.91 11.92 -22.67
C THR A 359 3.99 11.91 -21.15
N GLU A 360 3.22 11.04 -20.50
CA GLU A 360 3.14 10.91 -19.05
C GLU A 360 2.81 9.49 -18.61
N PHE A 361 3.17 9.14 -17.38
CA PHE A 361 2.91 7.82 -16.83
C PHE A 361 2.70 7.87 -15.32
N SER A 362 2.15 6.79 -14.78
CA SER A 362 2.22 6.49 -13.35
C SER A 362 2.48 5.01 -13.11
N THR A 363 2.78 4.65 -11.87
CA THR A 363 3.04 3.25 -11.50
C THR A 363 2.19 2.81 -10.30
N LEU A 364 1.94 1.51 -10.17
CA LEU A 364 1.35 0.91 -8.97
C LEU A 364 2.02 -0.43 -8.67
N GLY A 365 2.56 -0.57 -7.46
CA GLY A 365 3.02 -1.85 -6.93
C GLY A 365 1.85 -2.74 -6.51
N ALA A 366 2.14 -4.02 -6.26
CA ALA A 366 1.18 -4.92 -5.65
C ALA A 366 0.84 -4.45 -4.23
N THR A 367 -0.40 -4.68 -3.81
CA THR A 367 -0.91 -4.29 -2.50
C THR A 367 -1.52 -5.47 -1.77
N GLU A 368 -1.42 -5.46 -0.44
CA GLU A 368 -2.15 -6.39 0.41
C GLU A 368 -3.64 -6.07 0.36
N PRO A 369 -4.51 -7.08 0.56
CA PRO A 369 -5.91 -6.81 0.84
C PRO A 369 -6.05 -5.86 2.03
N LEU A 370 -6.96 -4.90 1.93
CA LEU A 370 -7.28 -4.02 3.04
C LEU A 370 -7.82 -4.85 4.19
N ARG A 371 -7.36 -4.56 5.41
CA ARG A 371 -7.81 -5.16 6.68
C ARG A 371 -8.47 -4.14 7.62
N GLY A 372 -8.92 -3.02 7.07
CA GLY A 372 -9.41 -1.86 7.79
C GLY A 372 -9.42 -0.63 6.88
N PRO A 373 -9.71 0.57 7.39
CA PRO A 373 -9.70 1.78 6.58
C PRO A 373 -8.30 2.09 6.05
N ALA A 374 -8.26 2.41 4.77
CA ALA A 374 -7.13 2.98 4.06
C ALA A 374 -7.43 4.45 3.77
N TYR A 375 -6.40 5.29 3.84
CA TYR A 375 -6.52 6.72 3.61
C TYR A 375 -5.50 7.20 2.59
N VAL A 376 -5.91 8.11 1.73
CA VAL A 376 -5.02 8.83 0.82
C VAL A 376 -5.45 10.30 0.74
N VAL A 377 -4.47 11.21 0.71
CA VAL A 377 -4.72 12.62 0.43
C VAL A 377 -4.60 12.84 -1.08
N LEU A 378 -5.63 13.38 -1.70
CA LEU A 378 -5.65 13.73 -3.10
C LEU A 378 -5.31 15.22 -3.24
N PRO A 379 -4.31 15.60 -4.06
CA PRO A 379 -4.02 17.00 -4.31
C PRO A 379 -5.18 17.69 -5.06
N PRO A 380 -5.23 19.03 -5.11
CA PRO A 380 -6.07 19.73 -6.09
C PRO A 380 -5.83 19.19 -7.50
N HIS A 381 -6.90 18.99 -8.25
CA HIS A 381 -6.86 18.37 -9.56
C HIS A 381 -8.01 18.87 -10.44
N ASP A 382 -7.69 19.09 -11.72
CA ASP A 382 -8.63 19.65 -12.71
C ASP A 382 -9.36 18.56 -13.52
N GLN A 383 -8.96 17.29 -13.33
CA GLN A 383 -9.52 16.14 -14.02
C GLN A 383 -10.04 15.08 -13.03
N PRO A 384 -11.03 14.26 -13.40
CA PRO A 384 -11.63 13.31 -12.47
C PRO A 384 -10.62 12.34 -11.85
N VAL A 385 -10.70 12.15 -10.54
CA VAL A 385 -10.04 11.02 -9.87
C VAL A 385 -10.94 9.79 -9.98
N VAL A 386 -10.35 8.64 -10.29
CA VAL A 386 -11.04 7.37 -10.40
C VAL A 386 -10.53 6.41 -9.32
N LEU A 387 -11.39 6.09 -8.36
CA LEU A 387 -11.17 5.00 -7.41
C LEU A 387 -11.58 3.68 -8.06
N GLN A 388 -10.69 2.70 -8.01
CA GLN A 388 -10.96 1.33 -8.41
C GLN A 388 -10.88 0.43 -7.19
N VAL A 389 -11.93 -0.35 -6.94
CA VAL A 389 -11.99 -1.33 -5.85
C VAL A 389 -12.19 -2.70 -6.46
N THR A 390 -11.30 -3.63 -6.16
CA THR A 390 -11.34 -5.00 -6.65
C THR A 390 -11.52 -5.95 -5.49
N ALA A 391 -12.37 -6.96 -5.66
CA ALA A 391 -12.44 -8.13 -4.79
C ALA A 391 -11.73 -9.31 -5.47
N PRO A 392 -10.44 -9.61 -5.19
CA PRO A 392 -9.67 -10.57 -5.98
C PRO A 392 -10.08 -12.04 -5.81
N GLY A 393 -10.92 -12.33 -4.82
CA GLY A 393 -11.46 -13.65 -4.51
C GLY A 393 -12.98 -13.62 -4.49
N ASP A 394 -13.57 -13.82 -3.31
CA ASP A 394 -15.01 -13.79 -3.11
C ASP A 394 -15.59 -12.37 -3.12
N THR A 395 -16.91 -12.27 -3.23
CA THR A 395 -17.63 -11.00 -3.12
C THR A 395 -17.31 -10.31 -1.80
N ALA A 396 -17.01 -9.02 -1.88
CA ALA A 396 -16.61 -8.21 -0.74
C ALA A 396 -17.48 -6.96 -0.62
N GLY A 397 -17.59 -6.42 0.59
CA GLY A 397 -18.30 -5.17 0.86
C GLY A 397 -17.30 -4.05 1.15
N VAL A 398 -17.52 -2.88 0.56
CA VAL A 398 -16.67 -1.70 0.74
C VAL A 398 -17.51 -0.48 1.06
N ARG A 399 -16.98 0.38 1.93
CA ARG A 399 -17.43 1.76 2.12
C ARG A 399 -16.32 2.69 1.65
N PHE A 400 -16.66 3.74 0.90
CA PHE A 400 -15.72 4.83 0.64
C PHE A 400 -16.31 6.16 1.03
N GLU A 401 -15.44 7.08 1.38
CA GLU A 401 -15.81 8.43 1.78
C GLU A 401 -14.76 9.44 1.31
N LEU A 402 -15.19 10.39 0.47
CA LEU A 402 -14.39 11.54 0.05
C LEU A 402 -14.78 12.75 0.88
N ARG A 403 -13.80 13.38 1.52
CA ARG A 403 -13.98 14.57 2.37
C ARG A 403 -13.13 15.73 1.88
N ASP A 404 -13.62 16.95 2.08
CA ASP A 404 -12.88 18.17 1.76
C ASP A 404 -11.83 18.52 2.82
N ALA A 405 -11.05 19.56 2.57
CA ALA A 405 -9.99 20.03 3.47
C ALA A 405 -10.48 20.49 4.87
N THR A 406 -11.79 20.65 5.04
CA THR A 406 -12.45 21.06 6.30
C THR A 406 -13.21 19.93 6.98
N ASP A 407 -12.98 18.68 6.55
CA ASP A 407 -13.64 17.46 7.02
C ASP A 407 -15.11 17.29 6.59
N LYS A 408 -15.61 18.09 5.65
CA LYS A 408 -16.97 17.92 5.15
C LYS A 408 -17.02 16.76 4.15
N VAL A 409 -17.99 15.87 4.33
CA VAL A 409 -18.27 14.78 3.40
C VAL A 409 -18.74 15.34 2.06
N ILE A 410 -17.98 15.07 1.00
CA ILE A 410 -18.36 15.39 -0.39
C ILE A 410 -19.19 14.24 -0.95
N GLN A 411 -18.73 13.01 -0.74
CA GLN A 411 -19.37 11.82 -1.28
C GLN A 411 -19.10 10.62 -0.38
N THR A 412 -20.12 9.82 -0.12
CA THR A 412 -20.01 8.55 0.62
C THR A 412 -20.90 7.50 -0.03
N ARG A 413 -20.44 6.25 -0.07
CA ARG A 413 -21.23 5.13 -0.56
C ARG A 413 -20.68 3.82 -0.01
N SER A 414 -21.61 2.90 0.28
CA SER A 414 -21.30 1.49 0.46
C SER A 414 -21.79 0.69 -0.74
N LEU A 415 -21.02 -0.32 -1.15
CA LEU A 415 -21.40 -1.22 -2.24
C LEU A 415 -20.74 -2.59 -2.08
N ASP A 416 -21.36 -3.58 -2.71
CA ASP A 416 -20.76 -4.90 -2.91
C ASP A 416 -19.95 -4.92 -4.20
N VAL A 417 -18.74 -5.48 -4.10
CA VAL A 417 -17.84 -5.74 -5.21
C VAL A 417 -17.90 -7.24 -5.47
N ILE A 418 -18.40 -7.61 -6.65
CA ILE A 418 -18.56 -9.01 -7.05
C ILE A 418 -17.19 -9.70 -7.04
N GLY A 419 -17.14 -10.94 -6.57
CA GLY A 419 -15.91 -11.75 -6.55
C GLY A 419 -15.22 -11.80 -7.91
N GLY A 420 -13.92 -11.48 -7.91
CA GLY A 420 -13.07 -11.38 -9.09
C GLY A 420 -13.26 -10.13 -9.95
N ALA A 421 -14.19 -9.23 -9.61
CA ALA A 421 -14.51 -8.03 -10.40
C ALA A 421 -13.88 -6.75 -9.81
N THR A 422 -13.87 -5.69 -10.63
CA THR A 422 -13.44 -4.34 -10.26
C THR A 422 -14.57 -3.33 -10.44
N ASN A 423 -14.94 -2.64 -9.36
CA ASN A 423 -15.86 -1.50 -9.41
C ASN A 423 -15.07 -0.20 -9.61
N VAL A 424 -15.61 0.68 -10.45
CA VAL A 424 -15.01 1.97 -10.79
C VAL A 424 -15.90 3.10 -10.25
N ILE A 425 -15.29 4.02 -9.50
CA ILE A 425 -15.96 5.15 -8.87
C ILE A 425 -15.24 6.42 -9.30
N THR A 426 -15.98 7.34 -9.93
CA THR A 426 -15.42 8.61 -10.42
C THR A 426 -15.79 9.76 -9.48
N PHE A 427 -14.78 10.51 -9.05
CA PHE A 427 -14.93 11.75 -8.31
C PHE A 427 -14.72 12.95 -9.23
N LYS A 428 -15.52 14.01 -9.05
CA LYS A 428 -15.40 15.24 -9.82
C LYS A 428 -14.11 16.00 -9.45
N PRO A 429 -13.53 16.78 -10.39
CA PRO A 429 -12.42 17.68 -10.11
C PRO A 429 -12.61 18.52 -8.83
N GLN A 430 -11.53 18.74 -8.09
CA GLN A 430 -11.51 19.50 -6.84
C GLN A 430 -10.39 20.54 -6.87
N THR A 431 -10.74 21.81 -6.64
CA THR A 431 -9.78 22.93 -6.61
C THR A 431 -8.98 23.02 -5.31
N LYS A 432 -9.36 22.23 -4.30
CA LYS A 432 -8.70 22.12 -3.00
C LYS A 432 -8.34 20.66 -2.73
N PRO A 433 -7.33 20.39 -1.88
CA PRO A 433 -7.03 19.01 -1.52
C PRO A 433 -8.23 18.36 -0.83
N THR A 434 -8.39 17.07 -1.05
CA THR A 434 -9.39 16.22 -0.41
C THR A 434 -8.69 15.01 0.19
N TYR A 435 -9.38 14.27 1.05
CA TYR A 435 -8.88 12.98 1.48
C TYR A 435 -9.95 11.91 1.31
N LEU A 436 -9.52 10.74 0.88
CA LEU A 436 -10.35 9.59 0.56
C LEU A 436 -10.09 8.50 1.60
N MET A 437 -11.16 8.04 2.23
CA MET A 437 -11.20 6.81 3.02
C MET A 437 -11.78 5.68 2.17
N VAL A 438 -11.16 4.50 2.23
CA VAL A 438 -11.73 3.24 1.71
C VAL A 438 -11.65 2.20 2.81
N GLU A 439 -12.79 1.65 3.19
CA GLU A 439 -12.93 0.73 4.31
C GLU A 439 -13.52 -0.60 3.83
N GLN A 440 -12.82 -1.67 4.17
CA GLN A 440 -13.32 -3.04 4.01
C GLN A 440 -14.42 -3.30 5.05
N LEU A 441 -15.62 -3.63 4.59
CA LEU A 441 -16.73 -4.05 5.46
C LEU A 441 -16.76 -5.57 5.65
N ARG A 442 -16.44 -6.33 4.58
CA ARG A 442 -16.35 -7.80 4.57
C ARG A 442 -15.57 -8.26 3.34
N GLY A 443 -14.94 -9.44 3.40
CA GLY A 443 -14.25 -10.06 2.26
C GLY A 443 -13.03 -9.25 1.79
N ASP A 444 -12.09 -9.89 1.09
CA ASP A 444 -10.82 -9.27 0.72
C ASP A 444 -10.99 -8.26 -0.43
N ILE A 445 -10.55 -7.01 -0.21
CA ILE A 445 -10.51 -5.97 -1.25
C ILE A 445 -9.10 -5.40 -1.41
N VAL A 446 -8.73 -5.04 -2.62
CA VAL A 446 -7.62 -4.12 -2.90
C VAL A 446 -8.17 -2.88 -3.61
N ALA A 447 -7.51 -1.74 -3.43
CA ALA A 447 -7.97 -0.50 -4.04
C ALA A 447 -6.82 0.41 -4.44
N GLY A 448 -7.08 1.27 -5.42
CA GLY A 448 -6.17 2.32 -5.85
C GLY A 448 -6.97 3.48 -6.45
N ALA A 449 -6.45 4.69 -6.31
CA ALA A 449 -6.98 5.87 -6.97
C ALA A 449 -6.07 6.27 -8.12
N THR A 450 -6.64 6.58 -9.28
CA THR A 450 -5.89 7.03 -10.46
C THR A 450 -6.38 8.38 -10.92
N LEU A 451 -5.45 9.20 -11.37
CA LEU A 451 -5.69 10.45 -12.07
C LEU A 451 -5.10 10.29 -13.48
N MET A 452 -5.95 10.38 -14.51
CA MET A 452 -5.56 10.19 -15.91
C MET A 452 -6.23 11.26 -16.77
N PRO A 453 -5.54 11.85 -17.76
CA PRO A 453 -6.13 12.86 -18.62
C PRO A 453 -7.16 12.26 -19.56
N ALA A 454 -8.13 13.09 -19.94
CA ALA A 454 -9.06 12.75 -21.01
C ALA A 454 -8.28 12.50 -22.33
N ALA A 455 -8.84 11.67 -23.21
CA ALA A 455 -8.20 11.34 -24.48
C ALA A 455 -7.97 12.55 -25.42
N LYS A 456 -8.64 13.68 -25.16
CA LYS A 456 -8.48 14.97 -25.85
C LYS A 456 -8.31 16.09 -24.81
N ALA A 457 -7.17 16.09 -24.11
CA ALA A 457 -6.79 17.22 -23.26
C ALA A 457 -6.34 18.43 -24.11
N ASP A 458 -6.40 19.62 -23.53
CA ASP A 458 -5.85 20.82 -24.15
C ASP A 458 -4.32 20.62 -24.35
N PRO A 459 -3.76 20.88 -25.54
CA PRO A 459 -2.31 20.82 -25.76
C PRO A 459 -1.49 21.75 -24.87
N GLU A 460 -2.09 22.84 -24.36
CA GLU A 460 -1.44 23.81 -23.47
C GLU A 460 -1.37 23.32 -22.01
N ASP A 461 -2.24 22.37 -21.62
CA ASP A 461 -2.24 21.82 -20.26
C ASP A 461 -1.06 20.86 -20.05
N THR A 462 -0.39 20.96 -18.90
CA THR A 462 0.53 19.92 -18.47
C THR A 462 -0.29 18.66 -18.15
N PRO A 463 -0.12 17.55 -18.90
CA PRO A 463 -0.90 16.36 -18.62
C PRO A 463 -0.54 15.88 -17.22
N GLN A 464 -1.55 15.60 -16.40
CA GLN A 464 -1.36 15.09 -15.06
C GLN A 464 -1.63 13.59 -15.08
N VAL A 465 -0.67 12.76 -14.70
CA VAL A 465 -0.91 11.33 -14.52
C VAL A 465 -0.38 10.94 -13.15
N ALA A 466 -1.22 10.32 -12.34
CA ALA A 466 -0.81 9.85 -11.02
C ALA A 466 -1.61 8.61 -10.63
N ALA A 467 -1.02 7.80 -9.76
CA ALA A 467 -1.71 6.67 -9.17
C ALA A 467 -1.28 6.48 -7.72
N TRP A 468 -2.26 6.30 -6.84
CA TRP A 468 -2.04 6.14 -5.42
C TRP A 468 -2.62 4.80 -4.96
N PRO A 469 -1.78 3.87 -4.46
CA PRO A 469 -2.27 2.63 -3.88
C PRO A 469 -2.97 2.94 -2.55
N LEU A 470 -4.05 2.23 -2.25
CA LEU A 470 -4.65 2.25 -0.91
C LEU A 470 -4.06 1.10 -0.12
N THR A 471 -3.49 1.41 1.05
CA THR A 471 -2.97 0.43 1.99
C THR A 471 -3.62 0.65 3.35
N THR A 472 -3.82 -0.43 4.11
CA THR A 472 -4.43 -0.32 5.45
C THR A 472 -3.58 0.57 6.34
N SER A 473 -4.24 1.52 7.00
CA SER A 473 -3.58 2.41 7.93
C SER A 473 -2.85 1.63 9.03
N LEU A 474 -1.67 2.12 9.41
CA LEU A 474 -0.81 1.50 10.41
C LEU A 474 -1.50 1.31 11.76
N VAL A 475 -2.45 2.19 12.09
CA VAL A 475 -3.28 2.05 13.31
C VAL A 475 -4.00 0.72 13.34
N PHE A 476 -4.58 0.33 12.21
CA PHE A 476 -5.37 -0.89 12.11
C PHE A 476 -4.48 -2.11 11.95
N ARG A 477 -3.34 -1.99 11.25
CA ARG A 477 -2.31 -3.05 11.27
C ARG A 477 -1.82 -3.35 12.69
N ALA A 478 -1.50 -2.32 13.48
CA ALA A 478 -1.06 -2.48 14.87
C ALA A 478 -2.16 -3.04 15.79
N GLN A 479 -3.43 -2.70 15.56
CA GLN A 479 -4.57 -3.24 16.33
C GLN A 479 -4.89 -4.69 16.00
N LEU A 480 -4.59 -5.14 14.78
CA LEU A 480 -4.80 -6.53 14.36
C LEU A 480 -3.72 -7.49 14.88
N GLY A 481 -2.75 -7.00 15.66
CA GLY A 481 -1.62 -7.79 16.12
C GLY A 481 -0.70 -8.20 14.98
N ALA A 482 -0.69 -7.47 13.86
CA ALA A 482 0.35 -7.65 12.85
C ALA A 482 1.68 -7.34 13.55
N GLU A 483 2.54 -8.35 13.64
CA GLU A 483 3.79 -8.25 14.40
C GLU A 483 4.56 -7.00 13.94
N PRO A 484 5.04 -6.14 14.87
CA PRO A 484 6.07 -5.20 14.50
C PRO A 484 7.20 -6.02 13.88
N ASP A 485 7.76 -5.55 12.76
CA ASP A 485 8.89 -6.20 12.09
C ASP A 485 10.04 -6.42 13.07
N THR A 486 10.04 -7.58 13.73
CA THR A 486 10.97 -7.93 14.82
C THR A 486 12.38 -8.14 14.29
N LYS A 487 12.55 -8.24 12.96
CA LYS A 487 13.86 -8.34 12.31
C LYS A 487 14.66 -7.03 12.40
N ALA A 488 14.00 -5.88 12.58
CA ALA A 488 14.67 -4.61 12.81
C ALA A 488 15.12 -4.40 14.28
N ALA A 489 14.64 -5.23 15.20
CA ALA A 489 14.95 -5.12 16.64
C ALA A 489 16.07 -6.08 17.09
N LEU A 490 16.61 -6.91 16.19
CA LEU A 490 17.65 -7.89 16.49
C LEU A 490 18.91 -7.63 15.66
N ASN A 491 19.64 -6.57 16.04
CA ASN A 491 21.08 -6.52 16.38
C ASN A 491 21.64 -5.12 16.22
#